data_AF-A0A367FR17-F1
#
_entry.id   AF-A0A367FR17-F1
#
_cell.length_a   1.000
_cell.length_b   1.000
_cell.length_c   1.000
_cell.angle_alpha   90.00
_cell.angle_beta   90.00
_cell.angle_gamma   90.00
#
_symmetry.space_group_name_H-M   'P 1'
#
loop_
_entity.id
_entity.type
_entity.pdbx_description
1 polymer ?
#
loop_
_entity_poly.entity_id
_entity_poly.type
_entity_poly.pdbx_seq_one_letter_code
_entity_poly.pdbx_strand_id
1 'polypeptide(L)'
;MRVAWAAEDGDWRLRLWLGAGEGLTGTVTDGQEVELATDTCRVRAPRPAAPESVHPDLLALAAWTIVAPWARGRITFDRPISPRFAETLHSGWGIDAGPVAGTPRQGGARLAISYSGGADSAAVAAILPEAPLIHFRRVPHPRVPNRWTHYRSDVLAELAAKTGRDVTAVESDLEFLLRTPRPGYPEHHAVTVGAILSADAMDLGGVALGYEIGSRWLGGGRYLHRYTPDNPMWSAHGPWGRLFAAAGLPIVLPVAGISEAMTMRLALGSDLRDQVRWCLRGDLRGPCGRCGKCLYKELIQAAIERRPMRTTITADRPVARKWQQPPPYGGQEMIEYGCAHVPGIETTPFARAAEYLKATPESTAWLERCYPHAVEEIPPRWRKHIASFMETEFGYMTPDDVHRVETWGHP
;
A
#
# COMPACT_ATOMS: atom_id res chain seq x y z
N MET A 1 5.36 24.57 -8.37
CA MET A 1 4.80 23.68 -9.42
C MET A 1 3.43 24.15 -9.91
N ARG A 2 3.08 23.90 -11.17
CA ARG A 2 1.67 23.92 -11.67
C ARG A 2 1.25 22.52 -12.10
N VAL A 3 0.00 22.15 -11.87
CA VAL A 3 -0.58 20.88 -12.34
C VAL A 3 -1.98 21.10 -12.92
N ALA A 4 -2.37 20.28 -13.89
CA ALA A 4 -3.71 20.33 -14.48
C ALA A 4 -4.18 18.95 -14.92
N TRP A 5 -5.46 18.67 -14.66
CA TRP A 5 -6.18 17.51 -15.15
C TRP A 5 -7.05 17.91 -16.35
N ALA A 6 -6.81 17.25 -17.47
CA ALA A 6 -7.77 17.19 -18.58
C ALA A 6 -8.47 15.83 -18.56
N ALA A 7 -9.74 15.78 -18.92
CA ALA A 7 -10.45 14.51 -19.03
C ALA A 7 -11.47 14.50 -20.16
N GLU A 8 -11.55 13.35 -20.81
CA GLU A 8 -12.45 13.05 -21.94
C GLU A 8 -12.82 11.56 -21.84
N ASP A 9 -14.11 11.21 -21.82
CA ASP A 9 -14.60 9.83 -21.80
C ASP A 9 -13.95 8.89 -20.75
N GLY A 10 -13.76 9.39 -19.52
CA GLY A 10 -13.14 8.62 -18.42
C GLY A 10 -11.62 8.45 -18.53
N ASP A 11 -10.99 9.07 -19.52
CA ASP A 11 -9.56 9.19 -19.68
C ASP A 11 -9.05 10.48 -19.04
N TRP A 12 -8.41 10.36 -17.87
CA TRP A 12 -7.82 11.48 -17.16
C TRP A 12 -6.33 11.63 -17.52
N ARG A 13 -5.93 12.81 -17.96
CA ARG A 13 -4.54 13.17 -18.22
C ARG A 13 -4.08 14.24 -17.25
N LEU A 14 -3.12 13.90 -16.41
CA LEU A 14 -2.41 14.87 -15.60
C LEU A 14 -1.25 15.44 -16.41
N ARG A 15 -1.07 16.75 -16.35
CA ARG A 15 0.13 17.43 -16.79
C ARG A 15 0.71 18.24 -15.65
N LEU A 16 2.04 18.19 -15.50
CA LEU A 16 2.76 18.98 -14.52
C LEU A 16 3.78 19.90 -15.19
N TRP A 17 3.98 21.08 -14.61
CA TRP A 17 5.00 22.05 -15.01
C TRP A 17 5.81 22.41 -13.78
N LEU A 18 7.10 22.12 -13.82
CA LEU A 18 8.04 22.51 -12.76
C LEU A 18 8.19 24.03 -12.76
N GLY A 19 8.18 24.62 -11.57
CA GLY A 19 8.43 26.03 -11.33
C GLY A 19 9.92 26.35 -11.17
N ALA A 20 10.24 27.63 -10.99
CA ALA A 20 11.58 28.07 -10.65
C ALA A 20 12.03 27.44 -9.31
N GLY A 21 13.21 26.80 -9.31
CA GLY A 21 13.76 26.11 -8.14
C GLY A 21 13.33 24.66 -7.96
N GLU A 22 12.42 24.14 -8.81
CA GLU A 22 12.06 22.72 -8.83
C GLU A 22 12.93 21.97 -9.83
N GLY A 23 13.49 20.85 -9.40
CA GLY A 23 14.35 19.98 -10.21
C GLY A 23 13.63 18.73 -10.69
N LEU A 24 14.29 17.99 -11.58
CA LEU A 24 13.84 16.66 -12.01
C LEU A 24 13.99 15.61 -10.89
N THR A 25 14.83 15.88 -9.89
CA THR A 25 15.02 15.03 -8.72
C THR A 25 14.09 15.43 -7.60
N GLY A 26 13.47 14.44 -6.97
CA GLY A 26 12.55 14.59 -5.85
C GLY A 26 12.78 13.51 -4.79
N THR A 27 12.05 13.60 -3.69
CA THR A 27 12.16 12.68 -2.56
C THR A 27 10.77 12.24 -2.14
N VAL A 28 10.55 10.92 -2.14
CA VAL A 28 9.32 10.28 -1.66
C VAL A 28 9.25 10.40 -0.14
N THR A 29 8.06 10.31 0.46
CA THR A 29 7.85 10.43 1.92
C THR A 29 8.73 9.49 2.76
N ASP A 30 9.17 8.35 2.20
CA ASP A 30 10.07 7.40 2.87
C ASP A 30 11.56 7.72 2.70
N GLY A 31 11.90 8.85 2.08
CA GLY A 31 13.27 9.27 1.82
C GLY A 31 13.85 8.74 0.50
N GLN A 32 13.12 7.94 -0.27
CA GLN A 32 13.63 7.45 -1.55
C GLN A 32 13.78 8.59 -2.56
N GLU A 33 14.97 8.72 -3.15
CA GLU A 33 15.17 9.64 -4.27
C GLU A 33 14.51 9.11 -5.55
N VAL A 34 13.80 10.00 -6.23
CA VAL A 34 13.12 9.73 -7.49
C VAL A 34 13.44 10.79 -8.52
N GLU A 35 13.36 10.40 -9.79
CA GLU A 35 13.68 11.30 -10.89
C GLU A 35 12.60 11.28 -11.97
N LEU A 36 12.20 12.45 -12.44
CA LEU A 36 11.12 12.62 -13.40
C LEU A 36 11.60 12.25 -14.83
N ALA A 37 10.88 11.34 -15.48
CA ALA A 37 11.07 10.94 -16.88
C ALA A 37 10.19 11.73 -17.86
N THR A 38 9.01 12.17 -17.41
CA THR A 38 8.04 12.84 -18.27
C THR A 38 7.11 13.73 -17.46
N ASP A 39 6.47 14.68 -18.13
CA ASP A 39 5.65 15.75 -17.55
C ASP A 39 4.14 15.43 -17.56
N THR A 40 3.78 14.20 -17.91
CA THR A 40 2.37 13.79 -18.05
C THR A 40 2.17 12.32 -17.73
N CYS A 41 0.98 11.99 -17.25
CA CYS A 41 0.52 10.62 -17.17
C CYS A 41 -0.99 10.55 -17.41
N ARG A 42 -1.45 9.34 -17.62
CA ARG A 42 -2.81 8.96 -17.94
C ARG A 42 -3.36 8.03 -16.87
N VAL A 43 -4.61 8.21 -16.51
CA VAL A 43 -5.41 7.32 -15.66
C VAL A 43 -6.78 7.15 -16.30
N ARG A 44 -7.14 5.94 -16.71
CA ARG A 44 -8.45 5.61 -17.26
C ARG A 44 -9.22 4.79 -16.24
N ALA A 45 -10.38 5.31 -15.82
CA ALA A 45 -11.31 4.62 -14.95
C ALA A 45 -12.57 4.22 -15.76
N PRO A 46 -13.04 2.96 -15.67
CA PRO A 46 -14.16 2.48 -16.49
C PRO A 46 -15.53 2.99 -16.02
N ARG A 47 -15.62 3.58 -14.83
CA ARG A 47 -16.78 4.34 -14.35
C ARG A 47 -16.46 5.84 -14.47
N PRO A 48 -16.65 6.46 -15.65
CA PRO A 48 -16.36 7.89 -15.78
C PRO A 48 -17.31 8.67 -14.86
N ALA A 49 -16.73 9.33 -13.85
CA ALA A 49 -17.33 10.57 -13.40
C ALA A 49 -17.19 11.56 -14.56
N ALA A 50 -18.26 12.31 -14.87
CA ALA A 50 -18.09 13.44 -15.76
C ALA A 50 -17.01 14.35 -15.16
N PRO A 51 -16.04 14.87 -15.93
CA PRO A 51 -14.93 15.61 -15.35
C PRO A 51 -15.34 16.75 -14.41
N GLU A 52 -16.47 17.39 -14.73
CA GLU A 52 -17.13 18.43 -13.97
C GLU A 52 -17.78 17.95 -12.66
N SER A 53 -18.03 16.64 -12.49
CA SER A 53 -18.67 16.08 -11.30
C SER A 53 -17.68 15.64 -10.22
N VAL A 54 -16.38 15.61 -10.50
CA VAL A 54 -15.36 15.27 -9.49
C VAL A 54 -14.98 16.51 -8.68
N HIS A 55 -15.11 16.44 -7.37
CA HIS A 55 -14.79 17.55 -6.49
C HIS A 55 -13.32 18.00 -6.63
N PRO A 56 -13.03 19.32 -6.67
CA PRO A 56 -11.66 19.85 -6.82
C PRO A 56 -10.64 19.31 -5.81
N ASP A 57 -11.00 19.16 -4.53
CA ASP A 57 -10.12 18.56 -3.51
C ASP A 57 -9.69 17.13 -3.86
N LEU A 58 -10.53 16.33 -4.51
CA LEU A 58 -10.16 14.99 -4.97
C LEU A 58 -9.17 15.06 -6.14
N LEU A 59 -9.39 15.96 -7.09
CA LEU A 59 -8.46 16.17 -8.22
C LEU A 59 -7.09 16.65 -7.72
N ALA A 60 -7.09 17.54 -6.74
CA ALA A 60 -5.89 18.04 -6.08
C ALA A 60 -5.19 16.94 -5.27
N LEU A 61 -5.93 16.12 -4.52
CA LEU A 61 -5.39 14.96 -3.81
C LEU A 61 -4.77 13.96 -4.79
N ALA A 62 -5.49 13.59 -5.86
CA ALA A 62 -4.99 12.71 -6.92
C ALA A 62 -3.68 13.24 -7.52
N ALA A 63 -3.64 14.53 -7.89
CA ALA A 63 -2.41 15.16 -8.38
C ALA A 63 -1.29 15.14 -7.34
N TRP A 64 -1.59 15.45 -6.07
CA TRP A 64 -0.60 15.47 -5.00
C TRP A 64 0.02 14.10 -4.75
N THR A 65 -0.78 13.02 -4.77
CA THR A 65 -0.25 11.64 -4.70
C THR A 65 0.70 11.29 -5.84
N ILE A 66 0.75 12.09 -6.90
CA ILE A 66 1.66 11.89 -8.04
C ILE A 66 2.87 12.82 -7.95
N VAL A 67 2.67 14.08 -7.60
CA VAL A 67 3.70 15.13 -7.79
C VAL A 67 4.41 15.57 -6.52
N ALA A 68 3.96 15.13 -5.33
CA ALA A 68 4.55 15.50 -4.05
C ALA A 68 6.09 15.41 -3.99
N PRO A 69 6.77 14.40 -4.60
CA PRO A 69 8.23 14.30 -4.51
C PRO A 69 8.98 15.52 -5.05
N TRP A 70 8.42 16.21 -6.03
CA TRP A 70 9.07 17.32 -6.75
C TRP A 70 8.55 18.70 -6.39
N ALA A 71 7.39 18.80 -5.73
CA ALA A 71 6.79 20.08 -5.41
C ALA A 71 7.56 20.79 -4.28
N ARG A 72 7.82 22.10 -4.43
CA ARG A 72 8.55 22.90 -3.44
C ARG A 72 7.87 24.25 -3.21
N GLY A 73 7.56 24.56 -1.96
CA GLY A 73 7.03 25.84 -1.48
C GLY A 73 5.63 26.21 -1.96
N ARG A 74 5.29 25.99 -3.24
CA ARG A 74 4.00 26.35 -3.83
C ARG A 74 3.53 25.38 -4.90
N ILE A 75 2.25 25.06 -4.90
CA ILE A 75 1.57 24.35 -5.98
C ILE A 75 0.34 25.11 -6.48
N THR A 76 0.15 25.13 -7.80
CA THR A 76 -1.04 25.69 -8.44
C THR A 76 -1.80 24.59 -9.15
N PHE A 77 -3.00 24.29 -8.67
CA PHE A 77 -3.98 23.41 -9.30
C PHE A 77 -4.78 24.17 -10.36
N ASP A 78 -5.46 23.45 -11.24
CA ASP A 78 -6.26 24.02 -12.34
C ASP A 78 -7.69 24.41 -11.94
N ARG A 79 -8.14 23.98 -10.76
CA ARG A 79 -9.44 24.30 -10.16
C ARG A 79 -9.25 24.75 -8.71
N PRO A 80 -10.15 25.59 -8.16
CA PRO A 80 -10.03 26.04 -6.79
C PRO A 80 -10.27 24.89 -5.79
N ILE A 81 -9.33 24.73 -4.86
CA ILE A 81 -9.43 23.79 -3.74
C ILE A 81 -10.04 24.47 -2.51
N SER A 82 -10.62 23.67 -1.61
CA SER A 82 -11.19 24.22 -0.37
C SER A 82 -10.10 24.80 0.55
N PRO A 83 -10.45 25.81 1.38
CA PRO A 83 -9.52 26.37 2.36
C PRO A 83 -8.91 25.31 3.29
N ARG A 84 -9.74 24.33 3.72
CA ARG A 84 -9.31 23.22 4.58
C ARG A 84 -8.25 22.36 3.90
N PHE A 85 -8.42 22.04 2.62
CA PHE A 85 -7.46 21.23 1.88
C PHE A 85 -6.12 21.98 1.71
N ALA A 86 -6.18 23.28 1.39
CA ALA A 86 -5.00 24.13 1.27
C ALA A 86 -4.21 24.24 2.58
N GLU A 87 -4.90 24.46 3.70
CA GLU A 87 -4.29 24.51 5.04
C GLU A 87 -3.63 23.17 5.42
N THR A 88 -4.23 22.05 5.02
CA THR A 88 -3.68 20.72 5.29
C THR A 88 -2.39 20.47 4.49
N LEU A 89 -2.31 20.93 3.24
CA LEU A 89 -1.06 20.90 2.47
C LEU A 89 0.03 21.78 3.10
N HIS A 90 -0.32 22.99 3.53
CA HIS A 90 0.62 23.90 4.18
C HIS A 90 1.15 23.32 5.50
N SER A 91 0.28 22.84 6.39
CA SER A 91 0.70 22.24 7.67
C SER A 91 1.42 20.89 7.53
N GLY A 92 1.14 20.13 6.47
CA GLY A 92 1.76 18.82 6.24
C GLY A 92 3.13 18.89 5.57
N TRP A 93 3.31 19.81 4.62
CA TRP A 93 4.50 19.86 3.75
C TRP A 93 5.09 21.27 3.55
N GLY A 94 4.52 22.31 4.17
CA GLY A 94 4.93 23.70 3.94
C GLY A 94 4.61 24.19 2.53
N ILE A 95 3.55 23.66 1.91
CA ILE A 95 3.17 23.96 0.54
C ILE A 95 2.01 24.95 0.50
N ASP A 96 2.26 26.12 -0.08
CA ASP A 96 1.22 27.08 -0.41
C ASP A 96 0.45 26.58 -1.64
N ALA A 97 -0.79 26.14 -1.42
CA ALA A 97 -1.62 25.55 -2.44
C ALA A 97 -2.73 26.51 -2.90
N GLY A 98 -2.97 26.58 -4.20
CA GLY A 98 -4.09 27.36 -4.75
C GLY A 98 -4.45 26.99 -6.19
N PRO A 99 -5.44 27.67 -6.79
CA PRO A 99 -6.29 28.70 -6.18
C PRO A 99 -7.17 28.13 -5.06
N VAL A 100 -7.60 28.98 -4.12
CA VAL A 100 -8.42 28.57 -2.97
C VAL A 100 -9.82 29.18 -3.08
N ALA A 101 -10.86 28.36 -3.13
CA ALA A 101 -12.26 28.76 -3.05
C ALA A 101 -13.18 27.57 -2.73
N GLY A 102 -14.48 27.82 -2.58
CA GLY A 102 -15.47 26.76 -2.39
C GLY A 102 -15.48 26.14 -0.99
N THR A 103 -16.17 25.00 -0.86
CA THR A 103 -16.37 24.29 0.41
C THR A 103 -15.67 22.93 0.39
N PRO A 104 -15.23 22.40 1.54
CA PRO A 104 -14.67 21.05 1.61
C PRO A 104 -15.66 19.99 1.14
N ARG A 105 -15.14 18.96 0.46
CA ARG A 105 -15.93 17.80 0.05
C ARG A 105 -16.57 17.11 1.27
N GLN A 106 -17.84 16.77 1.17
CA GLN A 106 -18.48 15.84 2.09
C GLN A 106 -18.20 14.40 1.65
N GLY A 107 -17.71 13.55 2.56
CA GLY A 107 -17.41 12.16 2.25
C GLY A 107 -18.68 11.36 1.95
N GLY A 108 -18.59 10.45 0.99
CA GLY A 108 -19.70 9.57 0.60
C GLY A 108 -19.99 8.44 1.60
N ALA A 109 -20.90 7.53 1.23
CA ALA A 109 -21.34 6.46 2.11
C ALA A 109 -20.45 5.19 2.13
N ARG A 110 -19.70 4.97 1.08
CA ARG A 110 -19.09 3.67 0.78
C ARG A 110 -17.58 3.67 1.04
N LEU A 111 -17.04 2.48 1.25
CA LEU A 111 -15.62 2.21 1.31
C LEU A 111 -15.25 1.43 0.06
N ALA A 112 -14.18 1.79 -0.63
CA ALA A 112 -13.61 0.96 -1.69
C ALA A 112 -12.26 0.41 -1.25
N ILE A 113 -11.85 -0.73 -1.78
CA ILE A 113 -10.57 -1.36 -1.49
C ILE A 113 -9.62 -1.08 -2.64
N SER A 114 -8.46 -0.46 -2.35
CA SER A 114 -7.35 -0.45 -3.29
C SER A 114 -6.74 -1.86 -3.35
N TYR A 115 -7.11 -2.61 -4.37
CA TYR A 115 -6.92 -4.05 -4.45
C TYR A 115 -5.76 -4.41 -5.38
N SER A 116 -4.72 -5.01 -4.83
CA SER A 116 -3.51 -5.39 -5.60
C SER A 116 -3.52 -6.84 -6.10
N GLY A 117 -4.44 -7.68 -5.59
CA GLY A 117 -4.37 -9.13 -5.72
C GLY A 117 -3.38 -9.81 -4.76
N GLY A 118 -2.61 -9.04 -3.99
CA GLY A 118 -1.76 -9.57 -2.93
C GLY A 118 -2.55 -10.00 -1.68
N ALA A 119 -1.91 -10.82 -0.83
CA ALA A 119 -2.50 -11.36 0.39
C ALA A 119 -3.11 -10.27 1.29
N ASP A 120 -2.43 -9.15 1.50
CA ASP A 120 -2.89 -8.11 2.42
C ASP A 120 -4.16 -7.42 1.92
N SER A 121 -4.23 -7.08 0.63
CA SER A 121 -5.46 -6.54 0.03
C SER A 121 -6.58 -7.57 -0.09
N ALA A 122 -6.26 -8.86 -0.20
CA ALA A 122 -7.25 -9.94 -0.19
C ALA A 122 -7.81 -10.17 1.22
N ALA A 123 -7.00 -10.06 2.27
CA ALA A 123 -7.45 -10.08 3.65
C ALA A 123 -8.42 -8.93 3.94
N VAL A 124 -8.10 -7.72 3.47
CA VAL A 124 -9.03 -6.57 3.53
C VAL A 124 -10.35 -6.88 2.81
N ALA A 125 -10.29 -7.52 1.64
CA ALA A 125 -11.49 -7.91 0.89
C ALA A 125 -12.30 -9.04 1.56
N ALA A 126 -11.67 -9.89 2.38
CA ALA A 126 -12.35 -10.87 3.21
C ALA A 126 -13.07 -10.22 4.41
N ILE A 127 -12.45 -9.20 5.03
CA ILE A 127 -13.05 -8.43 6.13
C ILE A 127 -14.23 -7.57 5.64
N LEU A 128 -14.12 -7.05 4.41
CA LEU A 128 -15.07 -6.12 3.79
C LEU A 128 -15.64 -6.72 2.48
N PRO A 129 -16.54 -7.73 2.57
CA PRO A 129 -17.05 -8.45 1.40
C PRO A 129 -17.91 -7.59 0.46
N GLU A 130 -18.55 -6.54 0.98
CA GLU A 130 -19.41 -5.64 0.19
C GLU A 130 -18.66 -4.47 -0.44
N ALA A 131 -17.40 -4.25 -0.06
CA ALA A 131 -16.63 -3.14 -0.60
C ALA A 131 -16.17 -3.47 -2.03
N PRO A 132 -16.40 -2.56 -3.01
CA PRO A 132 -15.89 -2.74 -4.37
C PRO A 132 -14.36 -2.68 -4.39
N LEU A 133 -13.78 -3.45 -5.31
CA LEU A 133 -12.34 -3.51 -5.53
C LEU A 133 -11.95 -2.52 -6.62
N ILE A 134 -10.99 -1.65 -6.33
CA ILE A 134 -10.33 -0.80 -7.32
C ILE A 134 -8.96 -1.41 -7.61
N HIS A 135 -8.80 -2.01 -8.79
CA HIS A 135 -7.56 -2.67 -9.18
C HIS A 135 -6.75 -1.82 -10.14
N PHE A 136 -5.49 -1.56 -9.81
CA PHE A 136 -4.60 -0.74 -10.64
C PHE A 136 -3.83 -1.59 -11.66
N ARG A 137 -4.05 -1.33 -12.94
CA ARG A 137 -3.37 -1.99 -14.06
C ARG A 137 -2.41 -1.02 -14.76
N ARG A 138 -1.12 -1.29 -14.65
CA ARG A 138 -0.09 -0.58 -15.43
C ARG A 138 -0.27 -0.82 -16.93
N VAL A 139 -0.27 0.25 -17.73
CA VAL A 139 -0.22 0.23 -19.20
C VAL A 139 1.02 0.98 -19.72
N PRO A 140 1.51 0.70 -20.94
CA PRO A 140 2.68 1.39 -21.49
C PRO A 140 2.46 2.89 -21.68
N HIS A 141 3.49 3.69 -21.38
CA HIS A 141 3.52 5.12 -21.73
C HIS A 141 4.03 5.31 -23.17
N PRO A 142 3.41 6.19 -23.99
CA PRO A 142 3.77 6.34 -25.41
C PRO A 142 5.19 6.87 -25.64
N ARG A 143 5.78 7.57 -24.67
CA ARG A 143 7.11 8.23 -24.80
C ARG A 143 8.20 7.67 -23.90
N VAL A 144 7.85 6.83 -22.92
CA VAL A 144 8.81 6.36 -21.91
C VAL A 144 8.94 4.85 -22.00
N PRO A 145 10.13 4.31 -22.30
CA PRO A 145 10.30 2.87 -22.47
C PRO A 145 10.08 2.12 -21.17
N ASN A 146 9.42 0.97 -21.26
CA ASN A 146 9.25 0.09 -20.11
C ASN A 146 10.55 -0.66 -19.80
N ARG A 147 11.33 -0.15 -18.84
CA ARG A 147 12.54 -0.80 -18.33
C ARG A 147 12.26 -1.91 -17.31
N TRP A 148 10.99 -2.17 -17.01
CA TRP A 148 10.56 -3.18 -16.05
C TRP A 148 9.52 -4.13 -16.64
N THR A 149 9.91 -4.74 -17.77
CA THR A 149 9.07 -5.62 -18.62
C THR A 149 8.61 -6.90 -17.92
N HIS A 150 9.32 -7.34 -16.89
CA HIS A 150 8.97 -8.55 -16.16
C HIS A 150 7.84 -8.35 -15.13
N TYR A 151 7.36 -7.12 -14.92
CA TYR A 151 6.19 -6.87 -14.07
C TYR A 151 4.89 -7.09 -14.87
N ARG A 152 4.21 -8.19 -14.52
CA ARG A 152 3.01 -8.74 -15.13
C ARG A 152 1.71 -8.16 -14.57
N SER A 153 1.50 -6.86 -14.76
CA SER A 153 0.25 -6.19 -14.33
C SER A 153 -0.99 -6.73 -15.06
N ASP A 154 -0.81 -7.26 -16.28
CA ASP A 154 -1.82 -7.95 -17.08
C ASP A 154 -2.38 -9.19 -16.37
N VAL A 155 -1.50 -10.02 -15.80
CA VAL A 155 -1.89 -11.24 -15.07
C VAL A 155 -2.67 -10.89 -13.81
N LEU A 156 -2.24 -9.86 -13.08
CA LEU A 156 -2.94 -9.42 -11.86
C LEU A 156 -4.34 -8.88 -12.18
N ALA A 157 -4.49 -8.13 -13.27
CA ALA A 157 -5.79 -7.64 -13.72
C ALA A 157 -6.72 -8.77 -14.15
N GLU A 158 -6.22 -9.78 -14.85
CA GLU A 158 -7.02 -10.96 -15.23
C GLU A 158 -7.48 -11.74 -13.99
N LEU A 159 -6.63 -11.89 -12.98
CA LEU A 159 -7.00 -12.56 -11.73
C LEU A 159 -8.00 -11.74 -10.92
N ALA A 160 -7.84 -10.43 -10.84
CA ALA A 160 -8.80 -9.54 -10.21
C ALA A 160 -10.19 -9.67 -10.86
N ALA A 161 -10.26 -9.76 -12.20
CA ALA A 161 -11.52 -9.95 -12.92
C ALA A 161 -12.19 -11.31 -12.64
N LYS A 162 -11.42 -12.33 -12.21
CA LYS A 162 -11.91 -13.67 -11.87
C LYS A 162 -12.34 -13.84 -10.42
N THR A 163 -12.35 -12.77 -9.62
CA THR A 163 -12.75 -12.82 -8.20
C THR A 163 -14.26 -12.96 -8.00
N GLY A 164 -15.07 -12.66 -9.02
CA GLY A 164 -16.53 -12.60 -8.90
C GLY A 164 -17.04 -11.38 -8.10
N ARG A 165 -16.15 -10.49 -7.66
CA ARG A 165 -16.46 -9.26 -6.91
C ARG A 165 -16.75 -8.08 -7.86
N ASP A 166 -17.34 -7.00 -7.33
CA ASP A 166 -17.42 -5.72 -8.05
C ASP A 166 -16.01 -5.13 -8.20
N VAL A 167 -15.40 -5.31 -9.37
CA VAL A 167 -14.04 -4.85 -9.68
C VAL A 167 -14.05 -3.74 -10.71
N THR A 168 -13.44 -2.62 -10.35
CA THR A 168 -13.10 -1.51 -11.26
C THR A 168 -11.61 -1.58 -11.58
N ALA A 169 -11.27 -2.00 -12.79
CA ALA A 169 -9.88 -2.02 -13.26
C ALA A 169 -9.49 -0.63 -13.81
N VAL A 170 -8.53 0.03 -13.17
CA VAL A 170 -8.03 1.36 -13.52
C VAL A 170 -6.74 1.19 -14.32
N GLU A 171 -6.76 1.62 -15.57
CA GLU A 171 -5.57 1.57 -16.43
C GLU A 171 -4.75 2.85 -16.27
N SER A 172 -3.44 2.74 -16.11
CA SER A 172 -2.61 3.94 -15.99
C SER A 172 -1.16 3.71 -16.36
N ASP A 173 -0.54 4.77 -16.86
CA ASP A 173 0.89 4.83 -17.15
C ASP A 173 1.66 5.73 -16.15
N LEU A 174 1.05 6.16 -15.03
CA LEU A 174 1.70 7.07 -14.08
C LEU A 174 3.02 6.53 -13.54
N GLU A 175 3.19 5.21 -13.48
CA GLU A 175 4.44 4.61 -13.02
C GLU A 175 5.63 5.02 -13.91
N PHE A 176 5.37 5.37 -15.17
CA PHE A 176 6.35 5.84 -16.14
C PHE A 176 6.75 7.30 -15.98
N LEU A 177 6.16 8.03 -15.02
CA LEU A 177 6.71 9.31 -14.58
C LEU A 177 8.13 9.17 -14.02
N LEU A 178 8.53 7.97 -13.58
CA LEU A 178 9.84 7.74 -12.97
C LEU A 178 10.92 7.26 -13.95
N ARG A 179 11.99 8.07 -14.06
CA ARG A 179 13.28 7.69 -14.65
C ARG A 179 14.15 6.91 -13.67
N THR A 180 14.11 7.23 -12.39
CA THR A 180 14.89 6.54 -11.37
C THR A 180 13.99 6.33 -10.14
N PRO A 181 14.02 5.14 -9.51
CA PRO A 181 14.83 3.95 -9.82
C PRO A 181 14.36 3.16 -11.05
N ARG A 182 13.05 3.13 -11.31
CA ARG A 182 12.40 2.36 -12.38
C ARG A 182 10.92 2.73 -12.43
N PRO A 183 10.21 2.28 -13.48
CA PRO A 183 8.84 1.83 -13.42
C PRO A 183 8.17 1.78 -12.04
N GLY A 184 7.45 2.77 -11.53
CA GLY A 184 6.87 2.63 -10.18
C GLY A 184 6.09 3.84 -9.71
N TYR A 185 5.38 3.70 -8.59
CA TYR A 185 4.61 4.81 -8.03
C TYR A 185 5.55 5.94 -7.56
N PRO A 186 5.31 7.20 -7.96
CA PRO A 186 6.09 8.35 -7.51
C PRO A 186 5.87 8.63 -6.03
N GLU A 187 4.71 8.27 -5.50
CA GLU A 187 4.41 8.23 -4.07
C GLU A 187 3.59 6.99 -3.74
N HIS A 188 3.71 6.46 -2.53
CA HIS A 188 3.06 5.19 -2.16
C HIS A 188 1.54 5.27 -2.26
N HIS A 189 0.99 6.47 -2.04
CA HIS A 189 -0.43 6.78 -2.13
C HIS A 189 -0.96 6.84 -3.57
N ALA A 190 -0.10 6.95 -4.58
CA ALA A 190 -0.51 7.05 -5.99
C ALA A 190 -1.33 5.83 -6.46
N VAL A 191 -1.18 4.68 -5.78
CA VAL A 191 -1.99 3.48 -6.02
C VAL A 191 -3.50 3.74 -5.83
N THR A 192 -3.87 4.76 -5.05
CA THR A 192 -5.27 5.11 -4.78
C THR A 192 -5.87 6.07 -5.81
N VAL A 193 -5.10 6.57 -6.79
CA VAL A 193 -5.58 7.58 -7.75
C VAL A 193 -6.88 7.19 -8.44
N GLY A 194 -7.03 5.90 -8.77
CA GLY A 194 -8.25 5.36 -9.35
C GLY A 194 -9.47 5.48 -8.44
N ALA A 195 -9.29 5.20 -7.15
CA ALA A 195 -10.34 5.34 -6.14
C ALA A 195 -10.67 6.81 -5.90
N ILE A 196 -9.66 7.69 -5.86
CA ILE A 196 -9.83 9.14 -5.69
C ILE A 196 -10.65 9.73 -6.85
N LEU A 197 -10.27 9.44 -8.10
CA LEU A 197 -10.97 9.97 -9.29
C LEU A 197 -12.38 9.38 -9.46
N SER A 198 -12.66 8.21 -8.88
CA SER A 198 -13.97 7.57 -8.92
C SER A 198 -14.83 7.88 -7.68
N ALA A 199 -14.31 8.67 -6.73
CA ALA A 199 -14.90 8.76 -5.39
C ALA A 199 -16.33 9.33 -5.40
N ASP A 200 -16.61 10.37 -6.18
CA ASP A 200 -17.96 10.95 -6.25
C ASP A 200 -18.93 10.04 -7.00
N ALA A 201 -18.52 9.46 -8.14
CA ALA A 201 -19.37 8.54 -8.91
C ALA A 201 -19.70 7.25 -8.15
N MET A 202 -18.83 6.83 -7.22
CA MET A 202 -19.02 5.63 -6.42
C MET A 202 -19.50 5.91 -4.99
N ASP A 203 -19.79 7.16 -4.66
CA ASP A 203 -20.19 7.60 -3.31
C ASP A 203 -19.20 7.15 -2.23
N LEU A 204 -17.89 7.33 -2.47
CA LEU A 204 -16.83 6.90 -1.55
C LEU A 204 -16.62 7.94 -0.44
N GLY A 205 -16.71 7.45 0.79
CA GLY A 205 -16.32 8.14 2.01
C GLY A 205 -14.96 7.72 2.54
N GLY A 206 -14.33 6.67 2.01
CA GLY A 206 -12.97 6.26 2.38
C GLY A 206 -12.35 5.28 1.38
N VAL A 207 -11.05 5.05 1.52
CA VAL A 207 -10.29 4.06 0.75
C VAL A 207 -9.53 3.12 1.67
N ALA A 208 -9.79 1.82 1.55
CA ALA A 208 -9.14 0.78 2.33
C ALA A 208 -7.86 0.29 1.66
N LEU A 209 -6.79 0.13 2.44
CA LEU A 209 -5.49 -0.37 1.99
C LEU A 209 -5.04 -1.56 2.87
N GLY A 210 -4.33 -2.51 2.25
CA GLY A 210 -3.76 -3.67 2.92
C GLY A 210 -2.37 -3.42 3.47
N TYR A 211 -2.26 -2.56 4.49
CA TYR A 211 -1.00 -2.36 5.23
C TYR A 211 -1.13 -3.02 6.60
N GLU A 212 -0.35 -4.09 6.80
CA GLU A 212 -0.29 -4.88 8.03
C GLU A 212 0.58 -4.22 9.11
N ILE A 213 0.63 -4.79 10.31
CA ILE A 213 1.30 -4.21 11.49
C ILE A 213 2.77 -3.88 11.24
N GLY A 214 3.50 -4.73 10.52
CA GLY A 214 4.89 -4.53 10.13
C GLY A 214 5.07 -3.23 9.34
N SER A 215 4.18 -3.00 8.37
CA SER A 215 4.20 -1.85 7.48
C SER A 215 3.66 -0.56 8.12
N ARG A 216 2.65 -0.66 8.99
CA ARG A 216 2.06 0.51 9.67
C ARG A 216 2.85 0.92 10.90
N TRP A 217 3.26 -0.02 11.75
CA TRP A 217 3.76 0.24 13.09
C TRP A 217 5.23 -0.15 13.30
N LEU A 218 5.78 -1.12 12.58
CA LEU A 218 7.14 -1.64 12.83
C LEU A 218 8.16 -1.19 11.77
N GLY A 219 7.76 -0.27 10.90
CA GLY A 219 8.62 0.33 9.88
C GLY A 219 8.98 -0.56 8.69
N GLY A 220 8.59 -1.84 8.70
CA GLY A 220 8.84 -2.81 7.64
C GLY A 220 10.30 -2.83 7.18
N GLY A 221 10.51 -2.80 5.87
CA GLY A 221 11.86 -2.70 5.28
C GLY A 221 12.45 -1.28 5.22
N ARG A 222 11.72 -0.26 5.66
CA ARG A 222 12.07 1.17 5.48
C ARG A 222 12.63 1.78 6.77
N TYR A 223 11.97 1.53 7.88
CA TYR A 223 12.40 1.94 9.22
C TYR A 223 12.71 0.68 10.02
N LEU A 224 13.77 -0.01 9.61
CA LEU A 224 14.18 -1.29 10.19
C LEU A 224 14.23 -1.17 11.72
N HIS A 225 13.58 -2.12 12.41
CA HIS A 225 13.65 -2.24 13.87
C HIS A 225 13.23 -0.97 14.59
N ARG A 226 12.05 -0.47 14.25
CA ARG A 226 11.54 0.72 14.91
C ARG A 226 10.03 0.71 14.98
N TYR A 227 9.52 0.85 16.20
CA TYR A 227 8.15 1.28 16.42
C TYR A 227 7.94 2.71 15.87
N THR A 228 6.98 2.87 14.95
CA THR A 228 6.67 4.11 14.23
C THR A 228 5.20 4.49 14.41
N PRO A 229 4.78 5.03 15.57
CA PRO A 229 3.41 5.50 15.77
C PRO A 229 3.08 6.64 14.80
N ASP A 230 4.05 7.52 14.56
CA ASP A 230 3.99 8.67 13.66
C ASP A 230 4.45 8.33 12.22
N ASN A 231 4.22 7.10 11.75
CA ASN A 231 4.59 6.68 10.41
C ASN A 231 4.12 7.72 9.36
N PRO A 232 5.05 8.43 8.68
CA PRO A 232 4.68 9.60 7.88
C PRO A 232 3.83 9.24 6.66
N MET A 233 3.85 7.97 6.24
CA MET A 233 3.04 7.48 5.13
C MET A 233 1.64 7.08 5.59
N TRP A 234 1.52 6.36 6.70
CA TRP A 234 0.28 5.60 7.00
C TRP A 234 -0.44 6.02 8.27
N SER A 235 0.15 6.87 9.12
CA SER A 235 -0.53 7.29 10.33
C SER A 235 -1.75 8.17 10.02
N ALA A 236 -2.85 7.90 10.71
CA ALA A 236 -4.10 8.64 10.51
C ALA A 236 -3.94 10.14 10.85
N HIS A 237 -3.11 10.44 11.84
CA HIS A 237 -2.76 11.81 12.24
C HIS A 237 -1.58 12.39 11.47
N GLY A 238 -0.91 11.63 10.60
CA GLY A 238 0.20 12.11 9.77
C GLY A 238 -0.26 13.01 8.61
N PRO A 239 0.68 13.64 7.88
CA PRO A 239 0.36 14.53 6.77
C PRO A 239 -0.58 13.91 5.74
N TRP A 240 -0.30 12.67 5.30
CA TRP A 240 -1.16 11.96 4.35
C TRP A 240 -2.54 11.61 4.93
N GLY A 241 -2.60 11.07 6.15
CA GLY A 241 -3.87 10.74 6.81
C GLY A 241 -4.79 11.96 6.93
N ARG A 242 -4.24 13.11 7.37
CA ARG A 242 -4.98 14.38 7.45
C ARG A 242 -5.40 14.90 6.07
N LEU A 243 -4.55 14.80 5.06
CA LEU A 243 -4.85 15.28 3.71
C LEU A 243 -5.99 14.48 3.04
N PHE A 244 -5.95 13.15 3.14
CA PHE A 244 -7.03 12.29 2.67
C PHE A 244 -8.35 12.59 3.41
N ALA A 245 -8.29 12.80 4.73
CA ALA A 245 -9.46 13.20 5.51
C ALA A 245 -9.99 14.60 5.13
N ALA A 246 -9.11 15.55 4.80
CA ALA A 246 -9.49 16.89 4.36
C ALA A 246 -10.22 16.88 3.01
N ALA A 247 -9.90 15.94 2.12
CA ALA A 247 -10.62 15.68 0.88
C ALA A 247 -11.91 14.84 1.08
N GLY A 248 -12.31 14.55 2.31
CA GLY A 248 -13.49 13.72 2.61
C GLY A 248 -13.34 12.25 2.18
N LEU A 249 -12.11 11.76 2.02
CA LEU A 249 -11.81 10.38 1.62
C LEU A 249 -10.68 9.80 2.51
N PRO A 250 -10.85 9.70 3.83
CA PRO A 250 -9.84 9.12 4.73
C PRO A 250 -9.32 7.76 4.27
N ILE A 251 -8.03 7.53 4.52
CA ILE A 251 -7.42 6.22 4.43
C ILE A 251 -7.97 5.35 5.56
N VAL A 252 -8.31 4.10 5.24
CA VAL A 252 -8.72 3.07 6.20
C VAL A 252 -7.73 1.92 6.11
N LEU A 253 -7.20 1.46 7.24
CA LEU A 253 -6.23 0.35 7.27
C LEU A 253 -6.78 -0.83 8.08
N PRO A 254 -7.73 -1.62 7.53
CA PRO A 254 -8.43 -2.64 8.32
C PRO A 254 -7.49 -3.70 8.92
N VAL A 255 -6.35 -3.96 8.31
CA VAL A 255 -5.39 -5.00 8.74
C VAL A 255 -4.16 -4.43 9.46
N ALA A 256 -4.13 -3.13 9.78
CA ALA A 256 -2.98 -2.49 10.43
C ALA A 256 -2.62 -3.06 11.81
N GLY A 257 -3.52 -3.80 12.44
CA GLY A 257 -3.29 -4.41 13.75
C GLY A 257 -2.79 -5.85 13.70
N ILE A 258 -2.79 -6.50 12.53
CA ILE A 258 -2.43 -7.92 12.40
C ILE A 258 -1.19 -8.09 11.53
N SER A 259 -0.50 -9.22 11.69
CA SER A 259 0.71 -9.54 10.94
C SER A 259 0.47 -9.96 9.49
N GLU A 260 1.52 -9.89 8.66
CA GLU A 260 1.51 -10.45 7.30
C GLU A 260 1.20 -11.96 7.27
N ALA A 261 1.54 -12.71 8.33
CA ALA A 261 1.14 -14.11 8.48
C ALA A 261 -0.39 -14.24 8.61
N MET A 262 -1.01 -13.38 9.41
CA MET A 262 -2.46 -13.39 9.62
C MET A 262 -3.24 -12.88 8.41
N THR A 263 -2.74 -11.87 7.71
CA THR A 263 -3.33 -11.46 6.42
C THR A 263 -3.21 -12.58 5.38
N MET A 264 -2.11 -13.31 5.35
CA MET A 264 -1.94 -14.46 4.46
C MET A 264 -2.88 -15.62 4.83
N ARG A 265 -3.07 -15.90 6.12
CA ARG A 265 -4.05 -16.88 6.61
C ARG A 265 -5.46 -16.53 6.13
N LEU A 266 -5.89 -15.28 6.31
CA LEU A 266 -7.21 -14.81 5.83
C LEU A 266 -7.33 -14.92 4.31
N ALA A 267 -6.33 -14.45 3.58
CA ALA A 267 -6.36 -14.44 2.12
C ALA A 267 -6.47 -15.86 1.54
N LEU A 268 -5.66 -16.80 2.05
CA LEU A 268 -5.67 -18.19 1.61
C LEU A 268 -6.87 -19.00 2.12
N GLY A 269 -7.51 -18.56 3.21
CA GLY A 269 -8.75 -19.13 3.73
C GLY A 269 -10.02 -18.58 3.08
N SER A 270 -9.92 -17.53 2.26
CA SER A 270 -11.06 -16.88 1.61
C SER A 270 -11.39 -17.45 0.24
N ASP A 271 -12.56 -17.08 -0.29
CA ASP A 271 -12.98 -17.38 -1.67
C ASP A 271 -12.07 -16.73 -2.74
N LEU A 272 -11.15 -15.85 -2.34
CA LEU A 272 -10.18 -15.19 -3.23
C LEU A 272 -8.86 -15.95 -3.35
N ARG A 273 -8.68 -17.07 -2.64
CA ARG A 273 -7.43 -17.84 -2.53
C ARG A 273 -6.77 -18.07 -3.89
N ASP A 274 -7.54 -18.50 -4.89
CA ASP A 274 -7.02 -18.88 -6.20
C ASP A 274 -6.54 -17.68 -7.03
N GLN A 275 -6.98 -16.47 -6.69
CA GLN A 275 -6.61 -15.21 -7.32
C GLN A 275 -5.44 -14.52 -6.60
N VAL A 276 -5.10 -14.92 -5.36
CA VAL A 276 -4.00 -14.30 -4.60
C VAL A 276 -2.67 -14.45 -5.34
N ARG A 277 -2.00 -13.32 -5.61
CA ARG A 277 -0.65 -13.29 -6.19
C ARG A 277 0.19 -12.20 -5.54
N TRP A 278 1.33 -12.59 -4.98
CA TRP A 278 2.36 -11.67 -4.53
C TRP A 278 3.47 -11.45 -5.56
N CYS A 279 3.67 -12.40 -6.48
CA CYS A 279 4.77 -12.37 -7.43
C CYS A 279 4.46 -11.46 -8.62
N LEU A 280 5.33 -10.50 -8.89
CA LEU A 280 5.20 -9.61 -10.06
C LEU A 280 5.67 -10.27 -11.37
N ARG A 281 6.32 -11.44 -11.30
CA ARG A 281 6.93 -12.16 -12.44
C ARG A 281 6.17 -13.44 -12.83
N GLY A 282 5.16 -13.81 -12.04
CA GLY A 282 4.39 -15.04 -12.23
C GLY A 282 3.46 -14.95 -13.43
N ASP A 283 2.79 -16.05 -13.72
CA ASP A 283 1.68 -16.12 -14.68
C ASP A 283 0.41 -16.63 -14.00
N LEU A 284 -0.63 -16.92 -14.78
CA LEU A 284 -1.91 -17.40 -14.25
C LEU A 284 -1.77 -18.70 -13.45
N ARG A 285 -0.79 -19.55 -13.79
CA ARG A 285 -0.54 -20.84 -13.13
C ARG A 285 0.13 -20.68 -11.77
N GLY A 286 0.80 -19.55 -11.51
CA GLY A 286 1.37 -19.29 -10.20
C GLY A 286 2.58 -18.35 -10.16
N PRO A 287 3.19 -18.22 -8.97
CA PRO A 287 4.37 -17.38 -8.77
C PRO A 287 5.60 -17.95 -9.48
N CYS A 288 6.58 -17.10 -9.79
CA CYS A 288 7.79 -17.55 -10.50
C CYS A 288 8.72 -18.49 -9.70
N GLY A 289 8.50 -18.64 -8.40
CA GLY A 289 9.28 -19.51 -7.49
C GLY A 289 10.75 -19.12 -7.25
N ARG A 290 11.28 -18.13 -7.98
CA ARG A 290 12.74 -17.84 -8.04
C ARG A 290 13.15 -16.44 -7.61
N CYS A 291 12.22 -15.58 -7.17
CA CYS A 291 12.53 -14.22 -6.72
C CYS A 291 12.48 -14.10 -5.19
N GLY A 292 13.13 -13.07 -4.64
CA GLY A 292 13.18 -12.85 -3.18
C GLY A 292 11.79 -12.72 -2.53
N LYS A 293 10.82 -12.10 -3.21
CA LYS A 293 9.44 -12.02 -2.71
C LYS A 293 8.74 -13.39 -2.67
N CYS A 294 9.05 -14.30 -3.61
CA CYS A 294 8.53 -15.68 -3.54
C CYS A 294 9.18 -16.44 -2.40
N LEU A 295 10.50 -16.31 -2.18
CA LEU A 295 11.18 -16.94 -1.06
C LEU A 295 10.61 -16.49 0.29
N TYR A 296 10.45 -15.18 0.47
CA TYR A 296 9.91 -14.59 1.69
C TYR A 296 8.46 -15.00 1.95
N LYS A 297 7.58 -14.91 0.93
CA LYS A 297 6.17 -15.32 1.08
C LYS A 297 6.02 -16.83 1.28
N GLU A 298 6.91 -17.65 0.72
CA GLU A 298 6.94 -19.10 0.98
C GLU A 298 7.31 -19.42 2.43
N LEU A 299 8.23 -18.67 3.05
CA LEU A 299 8.54 -18.82 4.47
C LEU A 299 7.28 -18.60 5.33
N ILE A 300 6.58 -17.49 5.08
CA ILE A 300 5.36 -17.15 5.82
C ILE A 300 4.25 -18.18 5.56
N GLN A 301 4.04 -18.57 4.30
CA GLN A 301 3.02 -19.56 3.95
C GLN A 301 3.31 -20.93 4.59
N ALA A 302 4.56 -21.39 4.55
CA ALA A 302 4.97 -22.64 5.18
C ALA A 302 4.76 -22.61 6.70
N ALA A 303 5.00 -21.45 7.34
CA ALA A 303 4.79 -21.23 8.77
C ALA A 303 3.32 -21.35 9.16
N ILE A 304 2.41 -20.66 8.46
CA ILE A 304 0.97 -20.72 8.76
C ILE A 304 0.38 -22.10 8.46
N GLU A 305 0.88 -22.79 7.43
CA GLU A 305 0.43 -24.14 7.06
C GLU A 305 1.15 -25.25 7.85
N ARG A 306 2.10 -24.89 8.73
CA ARG A 306 2.91 -25.81 9.55
C ARG A 306 3.55 -26.94 8.74
N ARG A 307 4.11 -26.59 7.59
CA ARG A 307 4.73 -27.53 6.64
C ARG A 307 6.15 -27.12 6.30
N PRO A 308 7.00 -28.06 5.85
CA PRO A 308 8.29 -27.70 5.27
C PRO A 308 8.15 -26.74 4.08
N MET A 309 9.17 -25.91 3.87
CA MET A 309 9.25 -25.03 2.71
C MET A 309 9.36 -25.84 1.41
N ARG A 310 8.64 -25.40 0.38
CA ARG A 310 8.63 -25.94 -0.98
C ARG A 310 9.36 -24.99 -1.92
N THR A 311 10.59 -24.61 -1.57
CA THR A 311 11.41 -23.72 -2.39
C THR A 311 12.56 -24.48 -3.04
N THR A 312 12.85 -24.14 -4.30
CA THR A 312 14.07 -24.59 -4.99
C THR A 312 15.23 -23.60 -4.84
N ILE A 313 15.00 -22.49 -4.13
CA ILE A 313 16.04 -21.50 -3.86
C ILE A 313 16.92 -22.05 -2.74
N THR A 314 18.22 -21.98 -2.93
CA THR A 314 19.25 -22.40 -1.97
C THR A 314 19.96 -21.17 -1.39
N ALA A 315 20.68 -21.36 -0.28
CA ALA A 315 21.34 -20.27 0.48
C ALA A 315 22.39 -19.49 -0.33
N ASP A 316 23.03 -20.12 -1.32
CA ASP A 316 24.03 -19.51 -2.20
C ASP A 316 23.44 -18.56 -3.25
N ARG A 317 22.11 -18.58 -3.44
CA ARG A 317 21.47 -17.69 -4.42
C ARG A 317 21.50 -16.23 -3.95
N PRO A 318 21.70 -15.26 -4.87
CA PRO A 318 21.73 -13.84 -4.51
C PRO A 318 20.50 -13.34 -3.75
N VAL A 319 19.32 -13.91 -4.06
CA VAL A 319 18.05 -13.55 -3.39
C VAL A 319 17.97 -14.00 -1.93
N ALA A 320 18.80 -14.95 -1.51
CA ALA A 320 18.87 -15.47 -0.14
C ALA A 320 20.03 -14.87 0.67
N ARG A 321 20.96 -14.14 0.01
CA ARG A 321 22.19 -13.62 0.62
C ARG A 321 21.95 -12.82 1.90
N LYS A 322 20.89 -12.00 1.95
CA LYS A 322 20.57 -11.17 3.13
C LYS A 322 20.26 -12.01 4.37
N TRP A 323 19.72 -13.21 4.21
CA TRP A 323 19.41 -14.13 5.32
C TRP A 323 20.64 -14.89 5.83
N GLN A 324 21.77 -14.77 5.14
CA GLN A 324 23.05 -15.33 5.56
C GLN A 324 23.87 -14.34 6.39
N GLN A 325 23.39 -13.11 6.55
CA GLN A 325 24.02 -12.06 7.34
C GLN A 325 23.28 -11.89 8.67
N PRO A 326 23.95 -11.39 9.73
CA PRO A 326 23.27 -11.04 10.97
C PRO A 326 22.12 -10.03 10.74
N PRO A 327 21.07 -10.05 11.58
CA PRO A 327 20.02 -9.01 11.59
C PRO A 327 20.62 -7.62 11.87
N PRO A 328 19.91 -6.52 11.55
CA PRO A 328 18.47 -6.42 11.30
C PRO A 328 18.01 -6.84 9.90
N TYR A 329 16.83 -7.48 9.84
CA TYR A 329 16.12 -7.74 8.58
C TYR A 329 14.93 -6.80 8.36
N GLY A 330 14.64 -6.48 7.10
CA GLY A 330 13.36 -5.87 6.74
C GLY A 330 12.22 -6.89 6.83
N GLY A 331 11.19 -6.56 7.62
CA GLY A 331 10.12 -7.48 8.00
C GLY A 331 10.60 -8.58 8.95
N GLN A 332 11.49 -8.25 9.90
CA GLN A 332 12.12 -9.24 10.77
C GLN A 332 11.10 -10.04 11.59
N GLU A 333 10.02 -9.41 12.04
CA GLU A 333 8.93 -10.06 12.77
C GLU A 333 8.37 -11.28 12.00
N MET A 334 8.30 -11.20 10.67
CA MET A 334 7.85 -12.30 9.83
C MET A 334 8.93 -13.34 9.59
N ILE A 335 10.21 -12.94 9.65
CA ILE A 335 11.32 -13.90 9.63
C ILE A 335 11.36 -14.69 10.94
N GLU A 336 11.19 -14.02 12.07
CA GLU A 336 11.09 -14.66 13.39
C GLU A 336 9.91 -15.65 13.41
N TYR A 337 8.72 -15.22 12.97
CA TYR A 337 7.55 -16.10 12.85
C TYR A 337 7.83 -17.31 11.95
N GLY A 338 8.43 -17.08 10.78
CA GLY A 338 8.85 -18.13 9.87
C GLY A 338 9.81 -19.14 10.51
N CYS A 339 10.87 -18.64 11.15
CA CYS A 339 11.88 -19.46 11.80
C CYS A 339 11.32 -20.27 12.98
N ALA A 340 10.33 -19.73 13.70
CA ALA A 340 9.70 -20.39 14.84
C ALA A 340 8.76 -21.53 14.44
N HIS A 341 8.14 -21.46 13.25
CA HIS A 341 6.99 -22.31 12.92
C HIS A 341 7.19 -23.25 11.72
N VAL A 342 8.20 -23.03 10.88
CA VAL A 342 8.50 -23.92 9.74
C VAL A 342 9.25 -25.17 10.21
N PRO A 343 8.70 -26.39 10.02
CA PRO A 343 9.44 -27.62 10.26
C PRO A 343 10.65 -27.74 9.33
N GLY A 344 11.81 -28.09 9.90
CA GLY A 344 13.05 -28.29 9.14
C GLY A 344 13.74 -27.00 8.69
N ILE A 345 13.48 -25.85 9.35
CA ILE A 345 14.02 -24.54 9.01
C ILE A 345 15.56 -24.53 8.87
N GLU A 346 16.26 -25.34 9.65
CA GLU A 346 17.72 -25.53 9.65
C GLU A 346 18.27 -26.08 8.33
N THR A 347 17.42 -26.64 7.48
CA THR A 347 17.79 -27.16 6.14
C THR A 347 17.44 -26.19 5.01
N THR A 348 16.86 -25.03 5.33
CA THR A 348 16.34 -24.07 4.36
C THR A 348 17.32 -22.90 4.12
N PRO A 349 17.08 -22.03 3.13
CA PRO A 349 17.84 -20.78 2.98
C PRO A 349 17.78 -19.83 4.18
N PHE A 350 16.91 -20.09 5.16
CA PHE A 350 16.76 -19.27 6.38
C PHE A 350 17.48 -19.87 7.59
N ALA A 351 18.24 -20.97 7.44
CA ALA A 351 18.94 -21.63 8.55
C ALA A 351 19.81 -20.65 9.37
N ARG A 352 20.63 -19.84 8.71
CA ARG A 352 21.45 -18.81 9.37
C ARG A 352 20.62 -17.74 10.09
N ALA A 353 19.54 -17.28 9.47
CA ALA A 353 18.62 -16.35 10.12
C ALA A 353 17.99 -16.96 11.38
N ALA A 354 17.62 -18.24 11.34
CA ALA A 354 17.11 -18.96 12.51
C ALA A 354 18.16 -19.06 13.64
N GLU A 355 19.43 -19.32 13.31
CA GLU A 355 20.54 -19.34 14.27
C GLU A 355 20.76 -17.98 14.95
N TYR A 356 20.65 -16.88 14.20
CA TYR A 356 20.80 -15.53 14.73
C TYR A 356 19.62 -15.11 15.60
N LEU A 357 18.40 -15.34 15.12
CA LEU A 357 17.17 -14.84 15.75
C LEU A 357 16.72 -15.70 16.92
N LYS A 358 16.94 -17.02 16.86
CA LYS A 358 16.51 -18.00 17.88
C LYS A 358 15.05 -17.84 18.31
N ALA A 359 14.20 -17.46 17.35
CA ALA A 359 12.78 -17.26 17.59
C ALA A 359 12.10 -18.58 17.95
N THR A 360 11.16 -18.53 18.89
CA THR A 360 10.34 -19.67 19.31
C THR A 360 8.85 -19.37 19.04
N PRO A 361 7.98 -20.40 19.01
CA PRO A 361 6.54 -20.20 18.94
C PRO A 361 6.02 -19.22 20.00
N GLU A 362 6.54 -19.30 21.22
CA GLU A 362 6.15 -18.43 22.33
C GLU A 362 6.65 -16.99 22.11
N SER A 363 7.86 -16.81 21.58
CA SER A 363 8.41 -15.47 21.31
C SER A 363 7.68 -14.75 20.17
N THR A 364 6.91 -15.46 19.36
CA THR A 364 6.21 -14.93 18.18
C THR A 364 4.69 -15.01 18.28
N ALA A 365 4.14 -15.57 19.36
CA ALA A 365 2.70 -15.76 19.56
C ALA A 365 1.87 -14.46 19.46
N TRP A 366 2.46 -13.32 19.83
CA TRP A 366 1.84 -11.99 19.72
C TRP A 366 1.45 -11.66 18.27
N LEU A 367 2.15 -12.18 17.26
CA LEU A 367 1.87 -11.95 15.83
C LEU A 367 0.57 -12.59 15.34
N GLU A 368 -0.04 -13.48 16.13
CA GLU A 368 -1.33 -14.10 15.82
C GLU A 368 -2.52 -13.31 16.40
N ARG A 369 -2.27 -12.21 17.13
CA ARG A 369 -3.26 -11.34 17.76
C ARG A 369 -3.35 -9.97 17.09
N CYS A 370 -4.42 -9.23 17.36
CA CYS A 370 -4.62 -7.87 16.86
C CYS A 370 -4.08 -6.82 17.84
N TYR A 371 -3.24 -5.91 17.37
CA TYR A 371 -2.81 -4.72 18.10
C TYR A 371 -3.99 -3.73 18.23
N PRO A 372 -4.46 -3.42 19.46
CA PRO A 372 -5.71 -2.69 19.68
C PRO A 372 -5.68 -1.25 19.17
N HIS A 373 -4.54 -0.54 19.31
CA HIS A 373 -4.42 0.85 18.87
C HIS A 373 -4.63 1.02 17.34
N ALA A 374 -4.37 -0.02 16.53
CA ALA A 374 -4.67 0.02 15.10
C ALA A 374 -6.18 0.13 14.82
N VAL A 375 -7.03 -0.45 15.67
CA VAL A 375 -8.50 -0.38 15.53
C VAL A 375 -9.01 1.01 15.92
N GLU A 376 -8.36 1.68 16.87
CA GLU A 376 -8.70 3.03 17.30
C GLU A 376 -8.52 4.05 16.16
N GLU A 377 -7.51 3.87 15.31
CA GLU A 377 -7.25 4.70 14.12
C GLU A 377 -8.28 4.53 13.00
N ILE A 378 -9.07 3.46 13.01
CA ILE A 378 -10.13 3.26 12.01
C ILE A 378 -11.18 4.36 12.17
N PRO A 379 -11.59 5.05 11.09
CA PRO A 379 -12.60 6.09 11.21
C PRO A 379 -13.92 5.55 11.79
N PRO A 380 -14.63 6.33 12.63
CA PRO A 380 -15.74 5.83 13.46
C PRO A 380 -16.80 5.03 12.69
N ARG A 381 -17.07 5.42 11.44
CA ARG A 381 -18.03 4.79 10.54
C ARG A 381 -17.78 3.29 10.32
N TRP A 382 -16.53 2.87 10.18
CA TRP A 382 -16.18 1.47 9.88
C TRP A 382 -15.61 0.74 11.09
N ARG A 383 -15.29 1.47 12.17
CA ARG A 383 -14.61 0.93 13.35
C ARG A 383 -15.35 -0.23 13.98
N LYS A 384 -16.66 -0.12 14.21
CA LYS A 384 -17.43 -1.17 14.90
C LYS A 384 -17.36 -2.52 14.17
N HIS A 385 -17.54 -2.51 12.84
CA HIS A 385 -17.47 -3.72 12.02
C HIS A 385 -16.07 -4.34 12.05
N ILE A 386 -15.04 -3.53 11.80
CA ILE A 386 -13.65 -3.99 11.77
C ILE A 386 -13.20 -4.48 13.15
N ALA A 387 -13.52 -3.76 14.23
CA ALA A 387 -13.22 -4.16 15.60
C ALA A 387 -13.85 -5.51 15.96
N SER A 388 -15.14 -5.69 15.64
CA SER A 388 -15.84 -6.96 15.89
C SER A 388 -15.21 -8.12 15.14
N PHE A 389 -14.78 -7.90 13.89
CA PHE A 389 -14.05 -8.91 13.12
C PHE A 389 -12.72 -9.25 13.78
N MET A 390 -11.91 -8.24 14.14
CA MET A 390 -10.59 -8.45 14.74
C MET A 390 -10.65 -9.20 16.07
N GLU A 391 -11.59 -8.81 16.93
CA GLU A 391 -11.82 -9.47 18.22
C GLU A 391 -12.23 -10.94 18.04
N THR A 392 -13.14 -11.22 17.09
CA THR A 392 -13.64 -12.57 16.84
C THR A 392 -12.57 -13.48 16.22
N GLU A 393 -11.81 -12.98 15.24
CA GLU A 393 -10.90 -13.80 14.43
C GLU A 393 -9.50 -13.95 15.02
N PHE A 394 -9.05 -13.01 15.83
CA PHE A 394 -7.68 -12.96 16.35
C PHE A 394 -7.59 -12.72 17.86
N GLY A 395 -8.60 -12.09 18.45
CA GLY A 395 -8.49 -11.51 19.78
C GLY A 395 -7.48 -10.34 19.82
N TYR A 396 -7.51 -9.58 20.91
CA TYR A 396 -6.57 -8.48 21.10
C TYR A 396 -5.29 -8.94 21.80
N MET A 397 -4.20 -8.27 21.46
CA MET A 397 -2.91 -8.35 22.16
C MET A 397 -3.08 -8.08 23.66
N THR A 398 -2.34 -8.82 24.49
CA THR A 398 -2.23 -8.53 25.93
C THR A 398 -1.37 -7.28 26.17
N PRO A 399 -1.32 -6.74 27.40
CA PRO A 399 -0.40 -5.64 27.72
C PRO A 399 1.06 -5.95 27.39
N ASP A 400 1.53 -7.19 27.59
CA ASP A 400 2.90 -7.60 27.28
C ASP A 400 3.15 -7.65 25.76
N ASP A 401 2.16 -8.12 24.99
CA ASP A 401 2.23 -8.11 23.52
C ASP A 401 2.27 -6.67 22.98
N VAL A 402 1.44 -5.77 23.52
CA VAL A 402 1.43 -4.34 23.20
C VAL A 402 2.79 -3.71 23.53
N HIS A 403 3.33 -3.98 24.70
CA HIS A 403 4.64 -3.48 25.09
C HIS A 403 5.74 -3.94 24.13
N ARG A 404 5.67 -5.18 23.62
CA ARG A 404 6.61 -5.71 22.63
C ARG A 404 6.53 -4.98 21.29
N VAL A 405 5.32 -4.62 20.83
CA VAL A 405 5.14 -3.79 19.63
C VAL A 405 5.74 -2.40 19.82
N GLU A 406 5.47 -1.78 20.96
CA GLU A 406 5.85 -0.38 21.23
C GLU A 406 7.35 -0.20 21.55
N THR A 407 8.00 -1.28 21.99
CA THR A 407 9.45 -1.34 22.20
C THR A 407 10.18 -2.02 21.04
N TRP A 408 9.51 -2.28 19.92
CA TRP A 408 10.12 -2.97 18.79
C TRP A 408 11.39 -2.26 18.30
N GLY A 409 12.51 -3.00 18.34
CA GLY A 409 13.83 -2.52 17.96
C GLY A 409 14.60 -1.76 19.06
N HIS A 410 14.04 -1.61 20.26
CA HIS A 410 14.79 -1.24 21.44
C HIS A 410 15.56 -2.47 21.99
N PRO A 411 16.82 -2.29 22.43
CA PRO A 411 17.66 -3.38 22.94
C PRO A 411 17.22 -3.95 24.28
#